data_AF-J3NYY1-F1
#
_entry.id   AF-J3NYY1-F1
#
_cell.length_a   1.000
_cell.length_b   1.000
_cell.length_c   1.000
_cell.angle_alpha   90.00
_cell.angle_beta   90.00
_cell.angle_gamma   90.00
#
_symmetry.space_group_name_H-M   'P 1'
#
loop_
_entity.id
_entity.type
_entity.pdbx_description
1 polymer ?
#
loop_
_entity_poly.entity_id
_entity_poly.type
_entity_poly.pdbx_seq_one_letter_code
_entity_poly.pdbx_strand_id
1 'polypeptide(L)'
;MFWPCLAFLSALAALGLAQDEPNEGNQYTTDTLPGVTPSTDCKPFHIFVARGSDEPYPGRAHKLLARLCTDADAELHGDGCGYEDIVYPANPSSDGKDAWCLSATKGAEAEQRQMTDYAKKCPNSSLLLVGYSQGTAVVGDILGSTGGPIWECVQPERPGLKRAEVPGSKVAGVLMFGSIKRTANETYNVGGASHLDGVRAREGEHLEGLRQYANLTRDYCNAGDPIWAVETEDAKGKHH
;
A
#
# COMPACT_ATOMS: atom_id res chain seq x y z
N MET A 1 -17.86 22.21 -2.86
CA MET A 1 -16.49 21.73 -2.58
C MET A 1 -16.31 20.40 -3.31
N PHE A 2 -15.74 20.43 -4.52
CA PHE A 2 -15.49 19.26 -5.39
C PHE A 2 -13.98 19.02 -5.58
N TRP A 3 -13.16 19.48 -4.64
CA TRP A 3 -11.71 19.58 -4.83
C TRP A 3 -10.86 18.29 -4.62
N PRO A 4 -11.27 17.24 -3.88
CA PRO A 4 -10.35 16.12 -3.61
C PRO A 4 -10.06 15.24 -4.85
N CYS A 5 -10.82 15.39 -5.94
CA CYS A 5 -10.69 14.56 -7.14
C CYS A 5 -9.50 14.98 -8.03
N LEU A 6 -9.13 16.27 -8.07
CA LEU A 6 -8.02 16.76 -8.90
C LEU A 6 -6.64 16.45 -8.30
N ALA A 7 -6.50 16.53 -6.97
CA ALA A 7 -5.28 16.19 -6.24
C ALA A 7 -4.77 14.77 -6.54
N PHE A 8 -5.72 13.83 -6.61
CA PHE A 8 -5.40 12.43 -6.86
C PHE A 8 -5.02 12.20 -8.33
N LEU A 9 -5.65 12.92 -9.27
CA LEU A 9 -5.36 12.85 -10.70
C LEU A 9 -3.95 13.37 -11.07
N SER A 10 -3.44 14.40 -10.38
CA SER A 10 -2.08 14.91 -10.60
C SER A 10 -1.00 14.00 -10.02
N ALA A 11 -1.22 13.44 -8.81
CA ALA A 11 -0.36 12.38 -8.27
C ALA A 11 -0.31 11.16 -9.20
N LEU A 12 -1.45 10.77 -9.81
CA LEU A 12 -1.55 9.69 -10.79
C LEU A 12 -0.77 9.96 -12.09
N ALA A 13 -0.67 11.22 -12.53
CA ALA A 13 0.12 11.59 -13.71
C ALA A 13 1.62 11.49 -13.45
N ALA A 14 2.09 11.94 -12.28
CA ALA A 14 3.48 11.75 -11.85
C ALA A 14 3.83 10.26 -11.66
N LEU A 15 2.86 9.43 -11.25
CA LEU A 15 2.99 7.98 -11.07
C LEU A 15 3.06 7.19 -12.38
N GLY A 16 2.30 7.59 -13.41
CA GLY A 16 2.40 6.99 -14.74
C GLY A 16 3.81 7.10 -15.32
N LEU A 17 4.52 8.19 -15.01
CA LEU A 17 5.92 8.38 -15.39
C LEU A 17 6.89 7.53 -14.55
N ALA A 18 6.58 7.28 -13.27
CA ALA A 18 7.42 6.47 -12.38
C ALA A 18 7.40 4.96 -12.71
N GLN A 19 6.36 4.46 -13.39
CA GLN A 19 6.32 3.07 -13.86
C GLN A 19 7.16 2.81 -15.12
N ASP A 20 7.43 3.85 -15.91
CA ASP A 20 8.29 3.80 -17.10
C ASP A 20 9.78 4.02 -16.77
N GLU A 21 10.10 4.35 -15.51
CA GLU A 21 11.49 4.38 -15.05
C GLU A 21 12.07 2.95 -15.14
N PRO A 22 13.22 2.76 -15.80
CA PRO A 22 13.88 1.46 -15.82
C PRO A 22 14.07 0.98 -14.38
N ASN A 23 13.96 -0.33 -14.17
CA ASN A 23 14.19 -0.99 -12.88
C ASN A 23 15.62 -0.67 -12.39
N GLU A 24 15.80 0.50 -11.76
CA GLU A 24 17.04 0.94 -11.14
C GLU A 24 17.22 0.08 -9.89
N GLY A 25 17.78 -1.11 -10.14
CA GLY A 25 17.68 -2.25 -9.26
C GLY A 25 17.94 -1.93 -7.79
N ASN A 26 17.11 -2.50 -6.92
CA ASN A 26 17.35 -2.81 -5.50
C ASN A 26 18.16 -1.82 -4.62
N GLN A 27 18.28 -0.55 -4.98
CA GLN A 27 18.93 0.43 -4.11
C GLN A 27 17.93 0.93 -3.08
N TYR A 28 17.97 0.29 -1.91
CA TYR A 28 17.46 0.83 -0.66
C TYR A 28 18.32 2.03 -0.29
N THR A 29 17.74 3.23 -0.33
CA THR A 29 18.36 4.38 0.32
C THR A 29 17.90 4.36 1.77
N THR A 30 18.85 4.23 2.70
CA THR A 30 18.61 4.44 4.14
C THR A 30 18.53 5.93 4.47
N ASP A 31 18.95 6.79 3.54
CA ASP A 31 18.92 8.23 3.71
C ASP A 31 17.50 8.73 3.41
N THR A 32 17.00 9.60 4.30
CA THR A 32 15.78 10.37 4.05
C THR A 32 15.95 11.17 2.78
N LEU A 33 15.02 11.01 1.85
CA LEU A 33 15.08 11.73 0.58
C LEU A 33 14.98 13.24 0.83
N PRO A 34 15.75 14.08 0.11
CA PRO A 34 15.72 15.53 0.30
C PRO A 34 14.29 16.07 0.21
N GLY A 35 13.85 16.82 1.22
CA GLY A 35 12.49 17.40 1.27
C GLY A 35 11.39 16.45 1.76
N VAL A 36 11.72 15.21 2.14
CA VAL A 36 10.79 14.22 2.70
C VAL A 36 11.28 13.82 4.07
N THR A 37 10.63 14.35 5.11
CA THR A 37 10.95 14.02 6.51
C THR A 37 9.72 13.45 7.22
N PRO A 38 9.87 12.39 8.04
CA PRO A 38 8.76 11.88 8.83
C PRO A 38 8.21 13.01 9.71
N SER A 39 6.89 13.15 9.76
CA SER A 39 6.25 14.19 10.57
C SER A 39 4.94 13.67 11.12
N THR A 40 4.66 13.97 12.39
CA THR A 40 3.33 13.71 12.97
C THR A 40 2.49 14.99 13.05
N ASP A 41 2.98 16.12 12.50
CA ASP A 41 2.24 17.37 12.50
C ASP A 41 1.02 17.26 11.60
N CYS A 42 -0.01 18.06 11.91
CA CYS A 42 -1.22 18.03 11.10
C CYS A 42 -0.96 18.66 9.74
N LYS A 43 -1.08 17.84 8.70
CA LYS A 43 -0.95 18.22 7.30
C LYS A 43 -2.29 18.07 6.59
N PRO A 44 -2.58 18.83 5.51
CA PRO A 44 -3.79 18.62 4.72
C PRO A 44 -3.91 17.19 4.19
N PHE A 45 -2.77 16.58 3.82
CA PHE A 45 -2.63 15.18 3.47
C PHE A 45 -1.54 14.53 4.31
N HIS A 46 -1.76 13.31 4.76
CA HIS A 46 -0.77 12.53 5.50
C HIS A 46 -0.63 11.14 4.90
N ILE A 47 0.62 10.72 4.65
CA ILE A 47 0.95 9.52 3.91
C ILE A 47 1.41 8.43 4.89
N PHE A 48 0.75 7.28 4.87
CA PHE A 48 1.17 6.08 5.57
C PHE A 48 1.89 5.15 4.60
N VAL A 49 3.11 4.72 4.95
CA VAL A 49 3.91 3.88 4.05
C VAL A 49 4.22 2.53 4.69
N ALA A 50 3.72 1.46 4.08
CA ALA A 50 4.05 0.08 4.44
C ALA A 50 5.09 -0.48 3.46
N ARG A 51 6.29 -0.75 3.98
CA ARG A 51 7.43 -1.29 3.22
C ARG A 51 7.22 -2.76 2.80
N GLY A 52 8.11 -3.30 1.97
CA GLY A 52 8.11 -4.72 1.59
C GLY A 52 8.79 -5.62 2.62
N SER A 53 8.71 -6.94 2.43
CA SER A 53 9.47 -7.90 3.25
C SER A 53 10.97 -7.62 3.18
N ASP A 54 11.68 -7.78 4.31
CA ASP A 54 13.12 -7.54 4.48
C ASP A 54 13.62 -6.14 4.15
N GLU A 55 12.73 -5.20 3.82
CA GLU A 55 13.18 -3.83 3.58
C GLU A 55 13.63 -3.20 4.89
N PRO A 56 14.73 -2.44 4.92
CA PRO A 56 15.00 -1.52 6.03
C PRO A 56 13.99 -0.37 5.98
N TYR A 57 13.87 0.39 7.07
CA TYR A 57 13.24 1.71 6.98
C TYR A 57 14.12 2.69 6.20
N PRO A 58 13.52 3.61 5.42
CA PRO A 58 12.07 3.77 5.24
C PRO A 58 11.50 2.85 4.13
N GLY A 59 12.34 2.08 3.43
CA GLY A 59 11.92 1.12 2.41
C GLY A 59 11.74 1.77 1.03
N ARG A 60 11.57 0.97 -0.02
CA ARG A 60 11.74 1.49 -1.40
C ARG A 60 10.62 2.39 -1.87
N ALA A 61 9.41 2.21 -1.32
CA ALA A 61 8.24 3.03 -1.65
C ALA A 61 8.47 4.53 -1.35
N HIS A 62 9.46 4.89 -0.53
CA HIS A 62 9.81 6.29 -0.26
C HIS A 62 10.30 7.05 -1.49
N LYS A 63 10.86 6.37 -2.50
CA LYS A 63 11.23 7.03 -3.77
C LYS A 63 10.03 7.73 -4.42
N LEU A 64 8.83 7.15 -4.27
CA LEU A 64 7.59 7.78 -4.71
C LEU A 64 7.27 9.04 -3.89
N LEU A 65 7.46 9.00 -2.58
CA LEU A 65 7.20 10.15 -1.72
C LEU A 65 8.09 11.34 -2.09
N ALA A 66 9.36 11.10 -2.44
CA ALA A 66 10.20 12.19 -2.94
C ALA A 66 9.59 12.86 -4.17
N ARG A 67 9.09 12.10 -5.14
CA ARG A 67 8.40 12.68 -6.30
C ARG A 67 7.14 13.46 -5.86
N LEU A 68 6.28 12.86 -5.04
CA LEU A 68 5.02 13.48 -4.62
C LEU A 68 5.22 14.77 -3.80
N CYS A 69 6.28 14.83 -2.99
CA CYS A 69 6.48 15.90 -2.01
C CYS A 69 7.46 16.99 -2.48
N THR A 70 8.28 16.72 -3.50
CA THR A 70 9.25 17.69 -4.04
C THR A 70 8.88 18.25 -5.40
N ASP A 71 7.96 17.62 -6.12
CA ASP A 71 7.46 18.13 -7.39
C ASP A 71 6.62 19.40 -7.16
N ALA A 72 7.08 20.53 -7.68
CA ALA A 72 6.43 21.83 -7.53
C ALA A 72 5.02 21.89 -8.16
N ASP A 73 4.74 20.99 -9.11
CA ASP A 73 3.43 20.88 -9.76
C ASP A 73 2.49 19.89 -9.02
N ALA A 74 3.01 19.14 -8.03
CA ALA A 74 2.19 18.27 -7.20
C ALA A 74 1.44 19.07 -6.13
N GLU A 75 0.17 18.75 -5.89
CA GLU A 75 -0.62 19.38 -4.83
C GLU A 75 -0.12 19.06 -3.40
N LEU A 76 0.80 18.08 -3.29
CA LEU A 76 1.40 17.63 -2.04
C LEU A 76 2.74 18.33 -1.72
N HIS A 77 3.20 19.29 -2.54
CA HIS A 77 4.52 19.89 -2.38
C HIS A 77 4.70 20.69 -1.06
N GLY A 78 5.95 20.74 -0.59
CA GLY A 78 6.35 21.60 0.52
C GLY A 78 5.69 21.24 1.86
N ASP A 79 5.14 22.24 2.55
CA ASP A 79 4.51 22.05 3.87
C ASP A 79 3.25 21.17 3.83
N GLY A 80 2.73 20.82 2.64
CA GLY A 80 1.60 19.93 2.44
C GLY A 80 1.93 18.44 2.60
N CYS A 81 3.20 18.06 2.49
CA CYS A 81 3.63 16.67 2.63
C CYS A 81 4.04 16.34 4.06
N GLY A 82 3.31 15.41 4.68
CA GLY A 82 3.70 14.70 5.89
C GLY A 82 3.54 13.20 5.66
N TYR A 83 4.45 12.42 6.21
CA TYR A 83 4.36 10.97 6.15
C TYR A 83 4.82 10.32 7.45
N GLU A 84 4.37 9.09 7.64
CA GLU A 84 4.95 8.16 8.60
C GLU A 84 5.03 6.73 8.06
N ASP A 85 6.10 6.05 8.46
CA ASP A 85 6.30 4.64 8.19
C ASP A 85 5.40 3.78 9.08
N ILE A 86 4.80 2.73 8.51
CA ILE A 86 4.15 1.71 9.32
C ILE A 86 5.22 0.94 10.11
N VAL A 87 5.13 1.01 11.45
CA VAL A 87 6.07 0.33 12.33
C VAL A 87 5.71 -1.15 12.50
N TYR A 88 6.38 -2.05 11.78
CA TYR A 88 6.11 -3.48 11.81
C TYR A 88 7.32 -4.34 11.37
N PRO A 89 7.31 -5.67 11.62
CA PRO A 89 8.49 -6.51 11.42
C PRO A 89 8.98 -6.59 9.97
N ALA A 90 8.06 -6.65 9.00
CA ALA A 90 8.34 -6.92 7.59
C ALA A 90 9.09 -8.23 7.33
N ASN A 91 8.82 -9.30 8.11
CA ASN A 91 9.52 -10.57 7.95
C ASN A 91 9.07 -11.31 6.67
N PRO A 92 10.00 -11.89 5.89
CA PRO A 92 9.71 -12.76 4.76
C PRO A 92 9.17 -14.12 5.21
N SER A 93 8.69 -14.92 4.26
CA SER A 93 8.34 -16.33 4.44
C SER A 93 9.55 -17.20 4.83
N SER A 94 10.75 -16.82 4.41
CA SER A 94 12.01 -17.54 4.71
C SER A 94 12.42 -17.52 6.18
N ASP A 95 11.90 -16.58 6.98
CA ASP A 95 12.15 -16.47 8.43
C ASP A 95 11.45 -17.54 9.26
N GLY A 96 10.55 -18.31 8.64
CA GLY A 96 9.83 -19.40 9.26
C GLY A 96 8.37 -19.46 8.82
N LYS A 97 7.75 -20.62 9.00
CA LYS A 97 6.41 -20.93 8.45
C LYS A 97 5.36 -19.84 8.72
N ASP A 98 5.34 -19.26 9.91
CA ASP A 98 4.32 -18.28 10.34
C ASP A 98 4.81 -16.82 10.22
N ALA A 99 6.09 -16.59 9.88
CA ALA A 99 6.75 -15.29 10.02
C ALA A 99 6.08 -14.22 9.16
N TRP A 100 5.79 -14.53 7.89
CA TRP A 100 5.13 -13.61 6.97
C TRP A 100 3.72 -13.22 7.46
N CYS A 101 2.88 -14.19 7.84
CA CYS A 101 1.51 -13.89 8.29
C CYS A 101 1.50 -13.10 9.60
N LEU A 102 2.35 -13.47 10.57
CA LEU A 102 2.48 -12.72 11.82
C LEU A 102 3.00 -11.29 11.58
N SER A 103 3.92 -11.12 10.64
CA SER A 103 4.41 -9.81 10.22
C SER A 103 3.30 -8.97 9.61
N ALA A 104 2.62 -9.47 8.58
CA ALA A 104 1.53 -8.76 7.90
C ALA A 104 0.38 -8.40 8.85
N THR A 105 0.00 -9.30 9.77
CA THR A 105 -1.02 -9.02 10.79
C THR A 105 -0.59 -7.91 11.74
N LYS A 106 0.66 -7.92 12.22
CA LYS A 106 1.20 -6.82 13.05
C LYS A 106 1.26 -5.51 12.28
N GLY A 107 1.58 -5.56 10.99
CA GLY A 107 1.54 -4.39 10.10
C GLY A 107 0.16 -3.78 10.00
N ALA A 108 -0.87 -4.58 9.72
CA ALA A 108 -2.26 -4.11 9.65
C ALA A 108 -2.73 -3.53 11.00
N GLU A 109 -2.38 -4.15 12.12
CA GLU A 109 -2.68 -3.60 13.45
C GLU A 109 -1.97 -2.26 13.71
N ALA A 110 -0.70 -2.15 13.33
CA ALA A 110 0.07 -0.93 13.50
C ALA A 110 -0.49 0.20 12.63
N GLU A 111 -0.81 -0.08 11.36
CA GLU A 111 -1.39 0.90 10.44
C GLU A 111 -2.77 1.37 10.93
N GLN A 112 -3.65 0.45 11.32
CA GLN A 112 -4.97 0.83 11.84
C GLN A 112 -4.85 1.72 13.09
N ARG A 113 -3.89 1.45 13.99
CA ARG A 113 -3.62 2.29 15.16
C ARG A 113 -3.11 3.67 14.77
N GLN A 114 -2.06 3.73 13.94
CA GLN A 114 -1.46 5.00 13.50
C GLN A 114 -2.47 5.87 12.75
N MET A 115 -3.25 5.31 11.83
CA MET A 115 -4.32 6.03 11.14
C MET A 115 -5.38 6.56 12.10
N THR A 116 -5.78 5.75 13.08
CA THR A 116 -6.78 6.15 14.09
C THR A 116 -6.26 7.31 14.93
N ASP A 117 -5.02 7.22 15.39
CA ASP A 117 -4.39 8.24 16.23
C ASP A 117 -4.14 9.54 15.47
N TYR A 118 -3.66 9.45 14.22
CA TYR A 118 -3.49 10.60 13.36
C TYR A 118 -4.82 11.27 13.03
N ALA A 119 -5.85 10.51 12.66
CA ALA A 119 -7.17 11.07 12.35
C ALA A 119 -7.85 11.73 13.57
N LYS A 120 -7.55 11.27 14.79
CA LYS A 120 -7.98 11.94 16.03
C LYS A 120 -7.20 13.23 16.27
N LYS A 121 -5.88 13.21 16.09
CA LYS A 121 -5.01 14.38 16.27
C LYS A 121 -5.30 15.47 15.24
N CYS A 122 -5.54 15.06 13.99
CA CYS A 122 -5.62 15.89 12.81
C CYS A 122 -6.94 15.64 12.05
N PRO A 123 -8.09 16.04 12.61
CA PRO A 123 -9.42 15.69 12.09
C PRO A 123 -9.73 16.30 10.72
N ASN A 124 -8.93 17.26 10.24
CA ASN A 124 -9.09 17.90 8.93
C ASN A 124 -8.22 17.27 7.84
N SER A 125 -7.34 16.33 8.20
CA SER A 125 -6.44 15.68 7.25
C SER A 125 -7.14 14.63 6.41
N SER A 126 -6.67 14.50 5.18
CA SER A 126 -6.94 13.37 4.29
C SER A 126 -5.79 12.36 4.38
N LEU A 127 -6.10 11.07 4.32
CA LEU A 127 -5.12 10.00 4.51
C LEU A 127 -4.81 9.34 3.17
N LEU A 128 -3.52 9.17 2.88
CA LEU A 128 -3.01 8.47 1.71
C LEU A 128 -2.26 7.23 2.17
N LEU A 129 -2.50 6.09 1.54
CA LEU A 129 -1.89 4.81 1.90
C LEU A 129 -0.99 4.33 0.76
N VAL A 130 0.22 3.92 1.09
CA VAL A 130 1.19 3.39 0.12
C VAL A 130 1.72 2.05 0.63
N GLY A 131 1.55 0.99 -0.15
CA GLY A 131 2.05 -0.34 0.16
C GLY A 131 2.94 -0.89 -0.95
N TYR A 132 4.05 -1.53 -0.59
CA TYR A 132 4.90 -2.28 -1.53
C TYR A 132 5.05 -3.72 -1.09
N SER A 133 4.91 -4.69 -2.01
CA SER A 133 5.14 -6.11 -1.73
C SER A 133 4.31 -6.58 -0.50
N GLN A 134 4.91 -7.05 0.60
CA GLN A 134 4.16 -7.36 1.84
C GLN A 134 3.35 -6.18 2.39
N GLY A 135 3.82 -4.95 2.22
CA GLY A 135 3.10 -3.74 2.61
C GLY A 135 1.77 -3.54 1.88
N THR A 136 1.59 -4.11 0.69
CA THR A 136 0.27 -4.13 0.03
C THR A 136 -0.72 -5.05 0.73
N ALA A 137 -0.23 -6.14 1.36
CA ALA A 137 -1.08 -6.98 2.19
C ALA A 137 -1.51 -6.21 3.44
N VAL A 138 -0.60 -5.45 4.06
CA VAL A 138 -0.87 -4.57 5.21
C VAL A 138 -1.96 -3.53 4.85
N VAL A 139 -1.74 -2.73 3.81
CA VAL A 139 -2.70 -1.71 3.33
C VAL A 139 -4.02 -2.34 2.89
N GLY A 140 -3.97 -3.41 2.09
CA GLY A 140 -5.18 -4.07 1.61
C GLY A 140 -5.96 -4.73 2.75
N ASP A 141 -5.30 -5.22 3.80
CA ASP A 141 -5.94 -5.88 4.94
C ASP A 141 -6.68 -4.89 5.83
N ILE A 142 -6.14 -3.68 6.05
CA ILE A 142 -6.87 -2.66 6.81
C ILE A 142 -8.06 -2.10 6.05
N LEU A 143 -8.10 -2.15 4.72
CA LEU A 143 -9.23 -1.69 3.92
C LEU A 143 -10.25 -2.80 3.70
N GLY A 144 -9.76 -3.98 3.37
CA GLY A 144 -10.54 -5.15 2.97
C GLY A 144 -10.96 -6.06 4.11
N SER A 145 -10.31 -6.01 5.27
CA SER A 145 -10.23 -7.09 6.27
C SER A 145 -9.07 -8.05 5.99
N THR A 146 -8.56 -8.67 7.05
CA THR A 146 -7.51 -9.69 7.00
C THR A 146 -8.09 -11.06 7.32
N GLY A 147 -7.41 -12.11 6.87
CA GLY A 147 -7.81 -13.48 7.10
C GLY A 147 -7.35 -14.44 6.00
N GLY A 148 -7.59 -15.73 6.25
CA GLY A 148 -7.34 -16.81 5.32
C GLY A 148 -5.89 -17.31 5.26
N PRO A 149 -5.67 -18.44 4.55
CA PRO A 149 -4.33 -19.00 4.37
C PRO A 149 -3.53 -18.22 3.34
N ILE A 150 -2.23 -18.07 3.53
CA ILE A 150 -1.29 -17.51 2.56
C ILE A 150 -0.04 -18.38 2.60
N TRP A 151 0.28 -19.04 1.48
CA TRP A 151 1.24 -20.14 1.43
C TRP A 151 0.97 -21.18 2.55
N GLU A 152 1.92 -21.34 3.47
CA GLU A 152 1.88 -22.30 4.58
C GLU A 152 1.36 -21.70 5.91
N CYS A 153 1.09 -20.39 5.96
CA CYS A 153 0.56 -19.73 7.16
C CYS A 153 -0.89 -19.30 7.00
N VAL A 154 -1.51 -18.92 8.12
CA VAL A 154 -2.88 -18.40 8.15
C VAL A 154 -2.88 -17.06 8.87
N GLN A 155 -3.39 -16.03 8.22
CA GLN A 155 -3.66 -14.76 8.89
C GLN A 155 -4.95 -14.88 9.72
N PRO A 156 -4.98 -14.42 10.97
CA PRO A 156 -6.21 -14.39 11.77
C PRO A 156 -7.22 -13.42 11.16
N GLU A 157 -8.51 -13.76 11.23
CA GLU A 157 -9.59 -12.87 10.79
C GLU A 157 -9.63 -11.59 11.64
N ARG A 158 -9.66 -10.43 10.98
CA ARG A 158 -9.98 -9.14 11.62
C ARG A 158 -10.71 -8.22 10.64
N PRO A 159 -11.69 -7.44 11.12
CA PRO A 159 -12.43 -6.53 10.26
C PRO A 159 -11.55 -5.39 9.75
N GLY A 160 -11.73 -5.02 8.50
CA GLY A 160 -11.19 -3.81 7.92
C GLY A 160 -11.87 -2.54 8.44
N LEU A 161 -11.32 -1.40 8.06
CA LEU A 161 -11.87 -0.08 8.27
C LEU A 161 -13.17 0.07 7.49
N LYS A 162 -14.23 0.45 8.19
CA LYS A 162 -15.49 0.81 7.54
C LYS A 162 -15.33 2.14 6.80
N ARG A 163 -15.63 2.16 5.51
CA ARG A 163 -15.51 3.36 4.66
C ARG A 163 -16.29 4.57 5.17
N ALA A 164 -17.37 4.35 5.92
CA ALA A 164 -18.24 5.38 6.48
C ALA A 164 -17.75 5.97 7.81
N GLU A 165 -16.80 5.32 8.50
CA GLU A 165 -16.34 5.70 9.84
C GLU A 165 -14.88 6.19 9.80
N VAL A 166 -14.49 7.07 10.72
CA VAL A 166 -13.08 7.49 10.86
C VAL A 166 -12.27 6.33 11.46
N PRO A 167 -11.07 5.99 10.94
CA PRO A 167 -10.31 6.72 9.91
C PRO A 167 -10.64 6.35 8.45
N GLY A 168 -11.39 5.28 8.18
CA GLY A 168 -11.72 4.84 6.81
C GLY A 168 -12.37 5.93 5.94
N SER A 169 -13.18 6.79 6.53
CA SER A 169 -13.84 7.90 5.82
C SER A 169 -12.88 9.00 5.35
N LYS A 170 -11.67 9.05 5.92
CA LYS A 170 -10.62 10.02 5.62
C LYS A 170 -9.63 9.54 4.55
N VAL A 171 -9.70 8.27 4.15
CA VAL A 171 -8.88 7.76 3.05
C VAL A 171 -9.26 8.49 1.76
N ALA A 172 -8.28 9.18 1.18
CA ALA A 172 -8.40 9.93 -0.07
C ALA A 172 -7.64 9.27 -1.21
N GLY A 173 -6.84 8.23 -0.92
CA GLY A 173 -5.98 7.62 -1.91
C GLY A 173 -5.24 6.39 -1.42
N VAL A 174 -5.10 5.39 -2.29
CA VAL A 174 -4.41 4.13 -1.99
C VAL A 174 -3.56 3.74 -3.18
N LEU A 175 -2.28 3.49 -2.94
CA LEU A 175 -1.32 3.04 -3.94
C LEU A 175 -0.69 1.73 -3.48
N MET A 176 -0.87 0.69 -4.27
CA MET A 176 -0.33 -0.63 -4.01
C MET A 176 0.56 -1.06 -5.18
N PHE A 177 1.73 -1.61 -4.85
CA PHE A 177 2.72 -2.03 -5.84
C PHE A 177 3.18 -3.46 -5.53
N GLY A 178 2.88 -4.39 -6.43
CA GLY A 178 3.17 -5.82 -6.24
C GLY A 178 2.32 -6.40 -5.12
N SER A 179 1.06 -6.72 -5.42
CA SER A 179 0.06 -7.12 -4.41
C SER A 179 -0.11 -8.63 -4.28
N ILE A 180 0.25 -9.23 -3.11
CA ILE A 180 0.18 -10.72 -2.93
C ILE A 180 -1.27 -11.15 -3.01
N LYS A 181 -2.14 -10.31 -2.46
CA LYS A 181 -3.58 -10.56 -2.31
C LYS A 181 -4.41 -9.88 -3.38
N ARG A 182 -3.86 -9.72 -4.58
CA ARG A 182 -4.56 -9.11 -5.71
C ARG A 182 -5.63 -10.03 -6.27
N THR A 183 -6.80 -9.46 -6.56
CA THR A 183 -7.85 -10.12 -7.34
C THR A 183 -7.87 -9.57 -8.76
N ALA A 184 -7.92 -10.46 -9.75
CA ALA A 184 -7.95 -10.14 -11.16
C ALA A 184 -9.18 -9.29 -11.53
N ASN A 185 -9.03 -8.47 -12.59
CA ASN A 185 -10.11 -7.72 -13.22
C ASN A 185 -10.83 -6.69 -12.34
N GLU A 186 -10.21 -6.28 -11.23
CA GLU A 186 -10.72 -5.18 -10.42
C GLU A 186 -10.50 -3.83 -11.11
N THR A 187 -11.41 -2.89 -10.91
CA THR A 187 -11.39 -1.57 -11.60
C THR A 187 -10.21 -0.69 -11.20
N TYR A 188 -9.58 -0.99 -10.06
CA TYR A 188 -8.39 -0.31 -9.56
C TYR A 188 -7.07 -0.94 -10.03
N ASN A 189 -7.11 -2.06 -10.76
CA ASN A 189 -5.92 -2.72 -11.27
C ASN A 189 -5.32 -1.92 -12.44
N VAL A 190 -4.01 -1.62 -12.36
CA VAL A 190 -3.29 -0.87 -13.40
C VAL A 190 -2.15 -1.70 -13.97
N GLY A 191 -1.89 -1.55 -15.28
CA GLY A 191 -0.81 -2.22 -16.00
C GLY A 191 -1.26 -3.44 -16.81
N GLY A 192 -0.31 -4.05 -17.53
CA GLY A 192 -0.58 -5.18 -18.44
C GLY A 192 -1.04 -6.46 -17.74
N ALA A 193 -0.76 -6.61 -16.43
CA ALA A 193 -1.21 -7.73 -15.59
C ALA A 193 -2.51 -7.43 -14.82
N SER A 194 -3.38 -6.56 -15.35
CA SER A 194 -4.67 -6.22 -14.72
C SER A 194 -5.62 -7.41 -14.55
N HIS A 195 -5.47 -8.42 -15.41
CA HIS A 195 -6.32 -9.60 -15.51
C HIS A 195 -5.79 -10.82 -14.74
N LEU A 196 -4.67 -10.68 -14.02
CA LEU A 196 -4.04 -11.76 -13.27
C LEU A 196 -4.26 -11.59 -11.76
N ASP A 197 -4.42 -12.73 -11.09
CA ASP A 197 -4.45 -12.84 -9.63
C ASP A 197 -3.04 -12.78 -9.05
N GLY A 198 -2.96 -12.35 -7.79
CA GLY A 198 -1.79 -12.62 -6.95
C GLY A 198 -1.85 -14.05 -6.39
N VAL A 199 -0.79 -14.46 -5.68
CA VAL A 199 -0.71 -15.79 -5.03
C VAL A 199 -1.93 -16.09 -4.14
N ARG A 200 -2.55 -15.07 -3.54
CA ARG A 200 -3.74 -15.26 -2.70
C ARG A 200 -4.79 -14.18 -2.89
N ALA A 201 -5.46 -14.20 -4.04
CA ALA A 201 -6.55 -13.27 -4.35
C ALA A 201 -7.56 -13.11 -3.20
N ARG A 202 -8.00 -11.87 -2.98
CA ARG A 202 -9.07 -11.57 -2.03
C ARG A 202 -10.38 -12.08 -2.60
N GLU A 203 -11.20 -12.64 -1.72
CA GLU A 203 -12.53 -13.15 -2.04
C GLU A 203 -13.53 -12.73 -0.96
N GLY A 204 -14.82 -12.85 -1.26
CA GLY A 204 -15.89 -12.59 -0.30
C GLY A 204 -15.76 -11.22 0.39
N GLU A 205 -15.96 -11.20 1.71
CA GLU A 205 -15.90 -9.99 2.53
C GLU A 205 -14.55 -9.25 2.41
N HIS A 206 -13.44 -9.97 2.20
CA HIS A 206 -12.12 -9.35 2.07
C HIS A 206 -12.01 -8.48 0.81
N LEU A 207 -12.63 -8.94 -0.27
CA LEU A 207 -12.68 -8.21 -1.53
C LEU A 207 -13.73 -7.10 -1.49
N GLU A 208 -14.92 -7.39 -0.96
CA GLU A 208 -16.00 -6.41 -0.84
C GLU A 208 -15.60 -5.23 0.04
N GLY A 209 -14.84 -5.45 1.12
CA GLY A 209 -14.28 -4.37 1.93
C GLY A 209 -13.36 -3.46 1.11
N LEU A 210 -12.45 -4.03 0.33
CA LEU A 210 -11.50 -3.26 -0.50
C LEU A 210 -12.21 -2.53 -1.64
N ARG A 211 -13.26 -3.12 -2.23
CA ARG A 211 -14.09 -2.51 -3.28
C ARG A 211 -14.76 -1.22 -2.83
N GLN A 212 -15.00 -1.01 -1.53
CA GLN A 212 -15.49 0.28 -1.00
C GLN A 212 -14.53 1.45 -1.25
N TYR A 213 -13.26 1.16 -1.56
CA TYR A 213 -12.22 2.14 -1.85
C TYR A 213 -11.78 2.12 -3.33
N ALA A 214 -12.42 1.33 -4.19
CA ALA A 214 -11.97 1.06 -5.57
C ALA A 214 -11.68 2.33 -6.40
N ASN A 215 -12.48 3.39 -6.26
CA ASN A 215 -12.27 4.63 -6.99
C ASN A 215 -11.02 5.41 -6.54
N LEU A 216 -10.54 5.17 -5.32
CA LEU A 216 -9.37 5.80 -4.69
C LEU A 216 -8.12 4.91 -4.75
N THR A 217 -8.28 3.64 -5.15
CA THR A 217 -7.19 2.67 -5.18
C THR A 217 -6.56 2.58 -6.56
N ARG A 218 -5.25 2.44 -6.61
CA ARG A 218 -4.52 1.88 -7.75
C ARG A 218 -3.62 0.76 -7.28
N ASP A 219 -3.77 -0.41 -7.88
CA ASP A 219 -2.94 -1.57 -7.64
C ASP A 219 -2.14 -1.91 -8.90
N TYR A 220 -0.87 -1.54 -8.86
CA TYR A 220 0.09 -1.63 -9.94
C TYR A 220 0.81 -2.99 -9.92
N CYS A 221 0.77 -3.68 -11.06
CA CYS A 221 1.49 -4.93 -11.24
C CYS A 221 2.07 -5.04 -12.65
N ASN A 222 3.35 -5.42 -12.73
CA ASN A 222 4.03 -5.71 -13.98
C ASN A 222 3.83 -7.19 -14.34
N ALA A 223 3.60 -7.48 -15.62
CA ALA A 223 3.50 -8.86 -16.10
C ALA A 223 4.83 -9.61 -15.92
N GLY A 224 4.76 -10.92 -15.64
CA GLY A 224 5.92 -11.79 -15.47
C GLY A 224 6.51 -11.83 -14.05
N ASP A 225 5.89 -11.19 -13.06
CA ASP A 225 6.26 -11.38 -11.65
C ASP A 225 5.55 -12.60 -11.05
N PRO A 226 6.28 -13.62 -10.57
CA PRO A 226 5.70 -14.89 -10.13
C PRO A 226 4.93 -14.80 -8.81
N ILE A 227 4.98 -13.66 -8.09
CA ILE A 227 4.29 -13.47 -6.81
C ILE A 227 3.00 -12.65 -6.98
N TRP A 228 2.99 -11.67 -7.88
CA TRP A 228 1.89 -10.69 -7.97
C TRP A 228 1.13 -10.72 -9.32
N ALA A 229 1.61 -11.48 -10.30
CA ALA A 229 1.01 -11.70 -11.61
C ALA A 229 1.11 -13.19 -11.98
N VAL A 230 0.37 -14.04 -11.24
CA VAL A 230 0.49 -15.49 -11.38
C VAL A 230 -0.22 -15.95 -12.66
N GLU A 231 0.55 -16.31 -13.67
CA GLU A 231 0.03 -17.07 -14.81
C GLU A 231 -0.29 -18.51 -14.36
N THR A 232 -1.37 -19.08 -14.87
CA THR A 232 -1.93 -20.36 -14.41
C THR A 232 -0.97 -21.57 -14.52
N GLU A 233 0.14 -21.44 -15.24
CA GLU A 233 1.17 -22.49 -15.35
C GLU A 233 2.25 -22.43 -14.26
N ASP A 234 2.45 -21.28 -13.59
CA ASP A 234 3.55 -21.06 -12.63
C ASP A 234 3.18 -21.34 -11.15
N ALA A 235 1.88 -21.53 -10.85
CA ALA A 235 1.35 -21.75 -9.51
C ALA A 235 1.83 -23.05 -8.81
N LYS A 236 2.64 -23.88 -9.49
CA LYS A 236 3.16 -25.16 -8.96
C LYS A 236 4.63 -25.12 -8.51
N GLY A 237 5.32 -23.98 -8.62
CA GLY A 237 6.78 -24.04 -8.78
C GLY A 237 7.69 -23.53 -7.67
N LYS A 238 7.35 -22.48 -6.90
CA LYS A 238 8.41 -21.74 -6.20
C LYS A 238 8.01 -21.29 -4.80
N HIS A 239 8.60 -21.97 -3.81
CA HIS A 239 8.79 -21.43 -2.47
C HIS A 239 9.81 -20.28 -2.57
N HIS A 240 9.36 -19.06 -2.28
CA HIS A 240 10.19 -17.88 -2.06
C HIS A 240 9.97 -17.41 -0.63
#